data_AF-O22590-F1
#
_entry.id   AF-O22590-F1
#
_cell.length_a   1.000
_cell.length_b   1.000
_cell.length_c   1.000
_cell.angle_alpha   90.00
_cell.angle_beta   90.00
_cell.angle_gamma   90.00
#
_symmetry.space_group_name_H-M   'P 1'
#
loop_
_entity.id
_entity.type
_entity.pdbx_description
1 polymer ?
#
loop_
_entity_poly.entity_id
_entity_poly.type
_entity_poly.pdbx_seq_one_letter_code
_entity_poly.pdbx_strand_id
1 'polypeptide(L)'
;RVDAVKMVAELDEPAEQNFVRKHALEQAETLGVEVREAATRIFSNASGSYSSNINLAVENSSWNDEKQLQDMYLSRKSFAFDCDAPGAGMTEKRKVFEMALSTADATFQNLDSSEISLTDVSHYFDSDPTNLVQNLRKDGKKPSSYVADTTTANAQVRTLSETVRLDARTKLLNPKWVEGMLSTGL
;
A
#
# COMPACT_ATOMS: atom_id res chain seq x y z
N ARG A 1 -17.51 12.67 -13.45
CA ARG A 1 -17.01 11.29 -13.29
C ARG A 1 -17.01 11.04 -11.78
N VAL A 2 -17.81 10.10 -11.31
CA VAL A 2 -18.07 9.89 -9.87
C VAL A 2 -17.01 8.94 -9.31
N ASP A 3 -16.39 9.29 -8.18
CA ASP A 3 -15.57 8.37 -7.40
C ASP A 3 -16.48 7.33 -6.73
N ALA A 4 -16.24 6.06 -7.04
CA ALA A 4 -17.04 4.94 -6.53
C ALA A 4 -16.99 4.86 -4.99
N VAL A 5 -15.88 5.23 -4.36
CA VAL A 5 -15.74 5.19 -2.90
C VAL A 5 -16.63 6.25 -2.25
N LYS A 6 -16.61 7.47 -2.79
CA LYS A 6 -17.44 8.58 -2.30
C LYS A 6 -18.94 8.27 -2.46
N MET A 7 -19.32 7.67 -3.59
CA MET A 7 -20.70 7.22 -3.82
C MET A 7 -21.16 6.19 -2.78
N VAL A 8 -20.33 5.18 -2.49
CA VAL A 8 -20.67 4.14 -1.50
C VAL A 8 -20.71 4.70 -0.08
N ALA A 9 -19.88 5.69 0.25
CA ALA A 9 -19.92 6.35 1.56
C ALA A 9 -21.24 7.10 1.82
N GLU A 10 -21.86 7.64 0.78
CA GLU A 10 -23.08 8.47 0.85
C GLU A 10 -24.37 7.65 0.90
N LEU A 11 -24.35 6.37 0.53
CA LEU A 11 -25.52 5.49 0.53
C LEU A 11 -26.19 5.41 1.92
N ASP A 12 -27.52 5.42 1.95
CA ASP A 12 -28.29 5.28 3.19
C ASP A 12 -28.40 3.82 3.61
N GLU A 13 -27.27 3.27 4.06
CA GLU A 13 -27.14 1.88 4.51
C GLU A 13 -26.67 1.82 5.97
N PRO A 14 -27.03 0.76 6.72
CA PRO A 14 -26.51 0.55 8.07
C PRO A 14 -24.98 0.43 8.08
N ALA A 15 -24.34 1.06 9.07
CA ALA A 15 -22.87 1.07 9.22
C ALA A 15 -22.23 -0.32 9.32
N GLU A 16 -22.98 -1.32 9.82
CA GLU A 16 -22.52 -2.71 9.93
C GLU A 16 -22.53 -3.46 8.60
N GLN A 17 -23.19 -2.92 7.57
CA GLN A 17 -23.21 -3.48 6.21
C GLN A 17 -22.31 -2.67 5.25
N ASN A 18 -21.94 -1.46 5.63
CA ASN A 18 -21.13 -0.55 4.81
C ASN A 18 -19.98 0.05 5.62
N PHE A 19 -18.84 -0.65 5.62
CA PHE A 19 -17.63 -0.20 6.33
C PHE A 19 -17.04 1.09 5.75
N VAL A 20 -17.25 1.37 4.46
CA VAL A 20 -16.81 2.63 3.84
C VAL A 20 -17.53 3.80 4.51
N ARG A 21 -18.86 3.73 4.63
CA ARG A 21 -19.70 4.72 5.32
C ARG A 21 -19.35 4.81 6.80
N LYS A 22 -19.23 3.67 7.49
CA LYS A 22 -18.86 3.60 8.91
C LYS A 22 -17.59 4.41 9.19
N HIS A 23 -16.51 4.13 8.44
CA HIS A 23 -15.23 4.82 8.63
C HIS A 23 -15.29 6.28 8.17
N ALA A 24 -16.00 6.60 7.08
CA ALA A 24 -16.13 7.97 6.60
C ALA A 24 -16.87 8.87 7.60
N LEU A 25 -17.92 8.37 8.26
CA LEU A 25 -18.65 9.11 9.29
C LEU A 25 -17.77 9.42 10.52
N GLU A 26 -17.07 8.42 11.05
CA GLU A 26 -16.15 8.60 12.19
C GLU A 26 -15.01 9.56 11.85
N GLN A 27 -14.46 9.46 10.63
CA GLN A 27 -13.41 10.36 10.15
C GLN A 27 -13.92 11.78 9.92
N ALA A 28 -15.13 11.95 9.39
CA ALA A 28 -15.78 13.24 9.20
C ALA A 28 -15.99 13.97 10.53
N GLU A 29 -16.51 13.26 11.55
CA GLU A 29 -16.69 13.80 12.90
C GLU A 29 -15.36 14.20 13.53
N THR A 30 -14.34 13.35 13.41
CA THR A 30 -13.01 13.60 14.00
C THR A 30 -12.30 14.79 13.34
N LEU A 31 -12.43 14.95 12.02
CA LEU A 31 -11.75 15.99 11.25
C LEU A 31 -12.56 17.27 11.09
N GLY A 32 -13.86 17.24 11.40
CA GLY A 32 -14.77 18.37 11.18
C GLY A 32 -15.01 18.67 9.70
N VAL A 33 -15.05 17.64 8.85
CA VAL A 33 -15.24 17.76 7.39
C VAL A 33 -16.48 16.99 6.93
N GLU A 34 -16.90 17.22 5.69
CA GLU A 34 -17.99 16.48 5.08
C GLU A 34 -17.64 14.99 4.91
N VAL A 35 -18.65 14.11 5.00
CA VAL A 35 -18.49 12.65 4.80
C VAL A 35 -17.81 12.34 3.47
N ARG A 36 -18.17 13.10 2.43
CA ARG A 36 -17.59 12.97 1.10
C ARG A 36 -16.09 13.27 1.06
N GLU A 37 -15.62 14.24 1.84
CA GLU A 37 -14.20 14.56 1.96
C GLU A 37 -13.46 13.51 2.81
N ALA A 38 -14.09 13.06 3.90
CA ALA A 38 -13.56 11.99 4.75
C ALA A 38 -13.46 10.64 4.02
N ALA A 39 -14.30 10.40 3.01
CA ALA A 39 -14.29 9.20 2.16
C ALA A 39 -13.14 9.16 1.13
N THR A 40 -12.15 10.05 1.23
CA THR A 40 -10.98 10.04 0.35
C THR A 40 -10.13 8.78 0.58
N ARG A 41 -9.99 7.93 -0.45
CA ARG A 41 -9.22 6.68 -0.41
C ARG A 41 -8.22 6.50 -1.55
N ILE A 42 -8.24 7.40 -2.54
CA ILE A 42 -7.36 7.33 -3.71
C ILE A 42 -6.17 8.24 -3.45
N PHE A 43 -5.01 7.62 -3.19
CA PHE A 43 -3.77 8.31 -2.87
C PHE A 43 -2.66 7.94 -3.86
N SER A 44 -1.74 8.86 -4.07
CA SER A 44 -0.57 8.70 -4.90
C SER A 44 0.56 9.63 -4.43
N ASN A 45 1.64 9.65 -5.20
CA ASN A 45 2.66 10.67 -5.10
C ASN A 45 2.15 12.02 -5.62
N ALA A 46 2.83 13.10 -5.20
CA ALA A 46 2.69 14.41 -5.82
C ALA A 46 2.96 14.33 -7.33
N SER A 47 2.36 15.23 -8.11
CA SER A 47 2.59 15.30 -9.55
C SER A 47 4.10 15.42 -9.86
N GLY A 48 4.59 14.55 -10.76
CA GLY A 48 6.01 14.49 -11.14
C GLY A 48 6.91 13.73 -10.16
N SER A 49 6.36 13.16 -9.08
CA SER A 49 7.10 12.31 -8.14
C SER A 49 6.73 10.84 -8.28
N TYR A 50 7.69 9.96 -7.98
CA TYR A 50 7.56 8.51 -7.99
C TYR A 50 8.20 7.92 -6.73
N SER A 51 7.76 6.71 -6.34
CA SER A 51 8.24 5.95 -5.16
C SER A 51 8.06 6.65 -3.80
N SER A 52 8.16 5.87 -2.73
CA SER A 52 8.22 6.40 -1.36
C SER A 52 9.65 6.80 -0.94
N ASN A 53 10.64 6.63 -1.82
CA ASN A 53 12.08 6.71 -1.54
C ASN A 53 12.58 5.70 -0.50
N ILE A 54 11.76 4.74 -0.05
CA ILE A 54 12.22 3.67 0.85
C ILE A 54 13.22 2.78 0.12
N ASN A 55 12.99 2.49 -1.17
CA ASN A 55 13.96 1.75 -1.98
C ASN A 55 15.36 2.40 -1.99
N LEU A 56 15.42 3.71 -2.21
CA LEU A 56 16.68 4.47 -2.21
C LEU A 56 17.32 4.52 -0.82
N ALA A 57 16.51 4.63 0.24
CA ALA A 57 17.02 4.61 1.61
C ALA A 57 17.64 3.25 1.95
N VAL A 58 16.97 2.16 1.57
CA VAL A 58 17.47 0.78 1.76
C VAL A 58 18.74 0.54 0.93
N GLU A 59 18.75 0.96 -0.34
CA GLU A 59 19.91 0.82 -1.23
C GLU A 59 21.15 1.55 -0.70
N ASN A 60 20.98 2.79 -0.22
CA ASN A 60 22.08 3.60 0.31
C ASN A 60 22.38 3.33 1.79
N SER A 61 21.62 2.45 2.45
CA SER A 61 21.68 2.24 3.91
C SER A 61 21.57 3.57 4.69
N SER A 62 20.81 4.53 4.18
CA SER A 62 20.77 5.92 4.66
C SER A 62 19.62 6.16 5.65
N TRP A 63 19.32 5.18 6.50
CA TRP A 63 18.24 5.22 7.48
C TRP A 63 18.70 4.62 8.82
N ASN A 64 18.17 5.12 9.92
CA ASN A 64 18.54 4.68 11.28
C ASN A 64 17.46 3.83 11.95
N ASP A 65 16.19 4.08 11.64
CA ASP A 65 15.05 3.38 12.22
C ASP A 65 13.90 3.25 11.22
N GLU A 66 12.99 2.31 11.46
CA GLU A 66 11.82 2.09 10.59
C GLU A 66 10.85 3.29 10.58
N LYS A 67 10.86 4.10 11.65
CA LYS A 67 9.98 5.28 11.75
C LYS A 67 10.35 6.32 10.69
N GLN A 68 11.63 6.50 10.39
CA GLN A 68 12.09 7.37 9.30
C GLN A 68 11.54 6.93 7.94
N LEU A 69 11.56 5.62 7.65
CA LEU A 69 11.01 5.05 6.42
C LEU A 69 9.50 5.29 6.33
N GLN A 70 8.80 5.11 7.45
CA GLN A 70 7.35 5.34 7.54
C GLN A 70 6.97 6.81 7.40
N ASP A 71 7.72 7.73 8.01
CA ASP A 71 7.53 9.17 7.86
C ASP A 71 7.77 9.63 6.42
N MET A 72 8.77 9.07 5.74
CA MET A 72 9.00 9.29 4.31
C MET A 72 7.83 8.80 3.46
N TYR A 73 7.29 7.62 3.77
CA TYR A 73 6.10 7.09 3.09
C TYR A 73 4.90 8.03 3.24
N LEU A 74 4.60 8.46 4.48
CA LEU A 74 3.50 9.38 4.77
C LEU A 74 3.68 10.73 4.06
N SER A 75 4.90 11.26 4.00
CA SER A 75 5.18 12.52 3.32
C SER A 75 5.03 12.42 1.79
N ARG A 76 5.38 11.28 1.20
CA ARG A 76 5.44 11.15 -0.26
C ARG A 76 4.19 10.56 -0.89
N LYS A 77 3.45 9.71 -0.18
CA LYS A 77 2.30 8.95 -0.70
C LYS A 77 0.93 9.47 -0.23
N SER A 78 0.89 10.54 0.57
CA SER A 78 -0.36 11.07 1.12
C SER A 78 -1.07 12.10 0.24
N PHE A 79 -0.73 12.17 -1.06
CA PHE A 79 -1.41 13.07 -1.98
C PHE A 79 -2.68 12.39 -2.51
N ALA A 80 -3.82 12.97 -2.19
CA ALA A 80 -5.11 12.48 -2.61
C ALA A 80 -5.50 13.01 -3.99
N PHE A 81 -6.17 12.16 -4.76
CA PHE A 81 -6.91 12.57 -5.94
C PHE A 81 -8.34 12.97 -5.54
N ASP A 82 -8.80 14.13 -6.01
CA ASP A 82 -10.18 14.58 -5.80
C ASP A 82 -10.97 14.60 -7.11
N CYS A 83 -11.99 13.74 -7.21
CA CYS A 83 -12.88 13.71 -8.38
C CYS A 83 -13.79 14.94 -8.49
N ASP A 84 -14.04 15.64 -7.38
CA ASP A 84 -14.91 16.82 -7.35
C ASP A 84 -14.16 18.09 -7.78
N ALA A 85 -12.83 18.05 -7.67
CA ALA A 85 -11.93 19.12 -8.10
C ALA A 85 -10.78 18.56 -8.97
N PRO A 86 -11.06 17.99 -10.16
CA PRO A 86 -10.04 17.36 -11.00
C PRO A 86 -8.96 18.33 -11.48
N GLY A 87 -9.24 19.63 -11.50
CA GLY A 87 -8.28 20.69 -11.81
C GLY A 87 -7.37 21.10 -10.64
N ALA A 88 -7.66 20.68 -9.41
CA ALA A 88 -6.83 20.94 -8.24
C ALA A 88 -5.57 20.05 -8.20
N GLY A 89 -5.51 19.03 -9.05
CA GLY A 89 -4.41 18.07 -9.06
C GLY A 89 -4.35 17.20 -7.80
N MET A 90 -3.17 16.70 -7.49
CA MET A 90 -2.91 15.87 -6.31
C MET A 90 -2.69 16.78 -5.09
N THR A 91 -3.57 16.71 -4.10
CA THR A 91 -3.50 17.56 -2.89
C THR A 91 -3.09 16.74 -1.68
N GLU A 92 -2.18 17.25 -0.85
CA GLU A 92 -1.76 16.57 0.37
C GLU A 92 -2.93 16.42 1.37
N LYS A 93 -3.23 15.19 1.77
CA LYS A 93 -4.29 14.84 2.73
C LYS A 93 -3.75 13.85 3.77
N ARG A 94 -2.59 14.16 4.36
CA ARG A 94 -1.88 13.30 5.33
C ARG A 94 -2.75 12.81 6.49
N LYS A 95 -3.57 13.68 7.10
CA LYS A 95 -4.45 13.29 8.22
C LYS A 95 -5.46 12.22 7.81
N VAL A 96 -6.12 12.39 6.65
CA VAL A 96 -7.08 11.40 6.13
C VAL A 96 -6.36 10.11 5.76
N PHE A 97 -5.16 10.21 5.21
CA PHE A 97 -4.33 9.05 4.87
C PHE A 97 -3.97 8.22 6.10
N GLU A 98 -3.51 8.85 7.17
CA GLU A 98 -3.17 8.18 8.44
C GLU A 98 -4.42 7.53 9.07
N MET A 99 -5.57 8.21 9.07
CA MET A 99 -6.83 7.66 9.57
C MET A 99 -7.37 6.52 8.71
N ALA A 100 -7.19 6.57 7.39
CA ALA A 100 -7.59 5.47 6.51
C ALA A 100 -6.70 4.24 6.74
N LEU A 101 -5.38 4.43 6.79
CA LEU A 101 -4.42 3.34 7.03
C LEU A 101 -4.60 2.71 8.41
N SER A 102 -4.94 3.47 9.46
CA SER A 102 -5.18 2.92 10.80
C SER A 102 -6.42 2.00 10.87
N THR A 103 -7.31 2.05 9.88
CA THR A 103 -8.45 1.11 9.77
C THR A 103 -8.14 -0.15 8.97
N ALA A 104 -6.93 -0.27 8.38
CA ALA A 104 -6.58 -1.40 7.54
C ALA A 104 -6.29 -2.66 8.38
N ASP A 105 -7.07 -3.72 8.14
CA ASP A 105 -6.84 -5.05 8.74
C ASP A 105 -5.97 -5.96 7.86
N ALA A 106 -5.84 -5.62 6.57
CA ALA A 106 -5.05 -6.36 5.60
C ALA A 106 -4.32 -5.42 4.64
N THR A 107 -3.13 -5.85 4.18
CA THR A 107 -2.41 -5.24 3.07
C THR A 107 -2.39 -6.20 1.90
N PHE A 108 -2.40 -5.65 0.68
CA PHE A 108 -2.59 -6.44 -0.53
C PHE A 108 -1.82 -5.84 -1.70
N GLN A 109 -1.13 -6.70 -2.45
CA GLN A 109 -0.49 -6.37 -3.72
C GLN A 109 -0.74 -7.49 -4.73
N ASN A 110 -0.82 -7.15 -6.02
CA ASN A 110 -0.82 -8.14 -7.10
C ASN A 110 0.62 -8.31 -7.59
N LEU A 111 1.03 -9.55 -7.83
CA LEU A 111 2.28 -9.88 -8.49
C LEU A 111 2.13 -9.65 -10.00
N ASP A 112 3.04 -8.87 -10.57
CA ASP A 112 3.01 -8.45 -11.97
C ASP A 112 3.26 -9.63 -12.92
N SER A 113 4.32 -10.40 -12.67
CA SER A 113 4.67 -11.56 -13.50
C SER A 113 5.41 -12.62 -12.70
N SER A 114 5.53 -13.83 -13.25
CA SER A 114 6.37 -14.88 -12.67
C SER A 114 7.86 -14.56 -12.78
N GLU A 115 8.22 -13.68 -13.71
CA GLU A 115 9.60 -13.24 -13.97
C GLU A 115 10.02 -12.10 -13.03
N ILE A 116 9.06 -11.25 -12.62
CA ILE A 116 9.25 -10.14 -11.70
C ILE A 116 8.50 -10.41 -10.40
N SER A 117 9.17 -11.14 -9.52
CA SER A 117 8.73 -11.42 -8.16
C SER A 117 9.13 -10.31 -7.18
N LEU A 118 8.69 -10.46 -5.94
CA LEU A 118 8.91 -9.52 -4.84
C LEU A 118 10.37 -9.19 -4.57
N THR A 119 11.30 -10.14 -4.78
CA THR A 119 12.74 -9.92 -4.49
C THR A 119 13.56 -9.49 -5.69
N ASP A 120 13.01 -9.50 -6.91
CA ASP A 120 13.76 -9.06 -8.10
C ASP A 120 13.78 -7.54 -8.25
N VAL A 121 12.79 -6.86 -7.66
CA VAL A 121 12.55 -5.43 -7.84
C VAL A 121 12.17 -4.75 -6.54
N SER A 122 12.63 -3.51 -6.36
CA SER A 122 12.46 -2.80 -5.09
C SER A 122 11.11 -2.11 -4.92
N HIS A 123 10.31 -1.98 -5.98
CA HIS A 123 9.07 -1.19 -5.95
C HIS A 123 7.96 -1.82 -5.10
N TYR A 124 7.96 -3.16 -4.92
CA TYR A 124 6.97 -3.84 -4.08
C TYR A 124 7.13 -3.45 -2.61
N PHE A 125 8.34 -3.59 -2.06
CA PHE A 125 8.61 -3.23 -0.67
C PHE A 125 8.64 -1.71 -0.46
N ASP A 126 9.02 -0.92 -1.47
CA ASP A 126 8.88 0.55 -1.43
C ASP A 126 7.43 0.98 -1.20
N SER A 127 6.48 0.21 -1.71
CA SER A 127 5.06 0.53 -1.62
C SER A 127 4.32 -0.24 -0.53
N ASP A 128 4.98 -1.12 0.23
CA ASP A 128 4.35 -1.94 1.27
C ASP A 128 4.03 -1.11 2.53
N PRO A 129 2.74 -0.92 2.89
CA PRO A 129 2.36 -0.16 4.07
C PRO A 129 2.24 -1.04 5.32
N THR A 130 2.63 -2.33 5.29
CA THR A 130 2.34 -3.29 6.38
C THR A 130 2.81 -2.81 7.76
N ASN A 131 4.09 -2.44 7.92
CA ASN A 131 4.59 -1.95 9.21
C ASN A 131 4.10 -0.52 9.51
N LEU A 132 3.82 0.29 8.49
CA LEU A 132 3.23 1.62 8.67
C LEU A 132 1.83 1.50 9.30
N VAL A 133 0.98 0.62 8.78
CA VAL A 133 -0.35 0.34 9.32
C VAL A 133 -0.26 -0.14 10.77
N GLN A 134 0.67 -1.06 11.07
CA GLN A 134 0.90 -1.53 12.44
C GLN A 134 1.15 -0.36 13.40
N ASN A 135 1.98 0.59 12.99
CA ASN A 135 2.36 1.74 13.82
C ASN A 135 1.28 2.82 13.92
N LEU A 136 0.39 2.93 12.93
CA LEU A 136 -0.74 3.86 12.95
C LEU A 136 -1.94 3.34 13.75
N ARG A 137 -2.04 2.02 13.94
CA ARG A 137 -3.13 1.41 14.70
C ARG A 137 -2.94 1.61 16.20
N LYS A 138 -4.02 1.96 16.89
CA LYS A 138 -4.05 2.11 18.35
C LYS A 138 -3.74 0.81 19.10
N ASP A 139 -4.07 -0.33 18.49
CA ASP A 139 -3.83 -1.67 19.05
C ASP A 139 -2.43 -2.23 18.75
N GLY A 140 -1.63 -1.54 17.91
CA GLY A 140 -0.31 -2.00 17.49
C GLY A 140 -0.32 -3.34 16.72
N LYS A 141 -1.49 -3.78 16.24
CA LYS A 141 -1.65 -5.08 15.58
C LYS A 141 -1.15 -5.00 14.13
N LYS A 142 -0.29 -5.95 13.75
CA LYS A 142 0.16 -6.06 12.36
C LYS A 142 -0.99 -6.51 11.46
N PRO A 143 -1.27 -5.84 10.32
CA PRO A 143 -2.30 -6.29 9.39
C PRO A 143 -1.88 -7.59 8.71
N SER A 144 -2.86 -8.35 8.23
CA SER A 144 -2.58 -9.55 7.43
C SER A 144 -2.12 -9.15 6.03
N SER A 145 -0.90 -9.51 5.65
CA SER A 145 -0.35 -9.15 4.34
C SER A 145 -0.55 -10.26 3.33
N TYR A 146 -1.16 -9.95 2.19
CA TYR A 146 -1.46 -10.89 1.11
C TYR A 146 -0.87 -10.42 -0.22
N VAL A 147 -0.53 -11.40 -1.06
CA VAL A 147 -0.09 -11.18 -2.44
C VAL A 147 -0.92 -12.08 -3.34
N ALA A 148 -1.58 -11.49 -4.33
CA ALA A 148 -2.26 -12.24 -5.36
C ALA A 148 -1.32 -12.49 -6.54
N ASP A 149 -1.19 -13.75 -6.90
CA ASP A 149 -0.44 -14.23 -8.04
C ASP A 149 -1.43 -14.66 -9.12
N THR A 150 -1.53 -13.83 -10.17
CA THR A 150 -2.40 -14.06 -11.33
C THR A 150 -1.59 -14.46 -12.58
N THR A 151 -0.36 -14.94 -12.39
CA THR A 151 0.56 -15.27 -13.49
C THR A 151 0.14 -16.53 -14.25
N THR A 152 -0.70 -17.36 -13.63
CA THR A 152 -1.30 -18.55 -14.25
C THR A 152 -2.81 -18.43 -14.30
N ALA A 153 -3.47 -19.28 -15.09
CA ALA A 153 -4.93 -19.34 -15.17
C ALA A 153 -5.60 -19.65 -13.81
N ASN A 154 -4.85 -20.20 -12.85
CA ASN A 154 -5.32 -20.43 -11.51
C ASN A 154 -4.79 -19.34 -10.57
N ALA A 155 -5.53 -18.24 -10.43
CA ALA A 155 -5.16 -17.15 -9.53
C ALA A 155 -5.04 -17.64 -8.09
N GLN A 156 -3.94 -17.32 -7.42
CA GLN A 156 -3.66 -17.71 -6.04
C GLN A 156 -3.50 -16.48 -5.17
N VAL A 157 -4.17 -16.45 -4.01
CA VAL A 157 -3.91 -15.45 -2.97
C VAL A 157 -3.10 -16.12 -1.88
N ARG A 158 -1.87 -15.68 -1.70
CA ARG A 158 -0.95 -16.18 -0.68
C ARG A 158 -0.67 -15.10 0.35
N THR A 159 -0.21 -15.49 1.53
CA THR A 159 0.37 -14.51 2.46
C THR A 159 1.69 -13.97 1.90
N LEU A 160 2.08 -12.77 2.34
CA LEU A 160 3.39 -12.20 2.01
C LEU A 160 4.52 -13.13 2.45
N SER A 161 4.41 -13.76 3.64
CA SER A 161 5.42 -14.71 4.13
C SER A 161 5.53 -15.95 3.24
N GLU A 162 4.42 -16.52 2.78
CA GLU A 162 4.44 -17.64 1.84
C GLU A 162 5.08 -17.26 0.51
N THR A 163 4.79 -16.05 0.01
CA THR A 163 5.36 -15.56 -1.25
C THR A 163 6.86 -15.34 -1.14
N VAL A 164 7.34 -14.74 -0.06
CA VAL A 164 8.78 -14.59 0.23
C VAL A 164 9.47 -15.96 0.36
N ARG A 165 8.83 -16.93 1.02
CA ARG A 165 9.37 -18.31 1.13
C ARG A 165 9.46 -19.00 -0.22
N LEU A 166 8.44 -18.82 -1.08
CA LEU A 166 8.45 -19.36 -2.44
C LEU A 166 9.61 -18.78 -3.23
N ASP A 167 9.74 -17.45 -3.24
CA ASP A 167 10.77 -16.73 -3.99
C ASP A 167 12.19 -17.11 -3.54
N ALA A 168 12.41 -17.19 -2.22
CA ALA A 168 13.67 -17.63 -1.65
C ALA A 168 14.03 -19.05 -2.10
N ARG A 169 13.06 -19.98 -2.15
CA ARG A 169 13.27 -21.37 -2.58
C ARG A 169 13.45 -21.52 -4.09
N THR A 170 12.85 -20.65 -4.89
CA THR A 170 12.93 -20.73 -6.36
C THR A 170 14.12 -19.98 -6.93
N LYS A 171 14.69 -19.02 -6.19
CA LYS A 171 15.79 -18.16 -6.65
C LYS A 171 17.01 -18.20 -5.74
N LEU A 172 17.06 -17.35 -4.71
CA LEU A 172 18.25 -17.11 -3.89
C LEU A 172 18.85 -18.41 -3.32
N LEU A 173 18.01 -19.37 -2.94
CA LEU A 173 18.43 -20.66 -2.37
C LEU A 173 18.33 -21.83 -3.36
N ASN A 174 18.01 -21.56 -4.64
CA ASN A 174 17.92 -22.57 -5.68
C ASN A 174 19.27 -22.70 -6.41
N PRO A 175 19.99 -23.83 -6.28
CA PRO A 175 21.27 -24.01 -6.96
C PRO A 175 21.18 -23.81 -8.48
N LYS A 176 20.09 -24.25 -9.11
CA LYS A 176 19.91 -24.07 -10.56
C LYS A 176 19.84 -22.60 -10.97
N TRP A 177 19.21 -21.76 -10.14
CA TRP A 177 19.10 -20.34 -10.41
C TRP A 177 20.43 -19.64 -10.15
N VAL A 178 21.07 -19.94 -9.02
CA VAL A 178 22.38 -19.37 -8.65
C VAL A 178 23.46 -19.74 -9.65
N GLU A 179 23.56 -21.02 -10.03
CA GLU A 179 24.52 -21.49 -11.05
C GLU A 179 24.24 -20.84 -12.41
N GLY A 180 22.96 -20.70 -12.78
CA GLY A 180 22.54 -19.98 -13.98
C GLY A 180 23.03 -18.54 -14.02
N MET A 181 22.82 -17.78 -12.94
CA MET A 181 23.29 -16.39 -12.82
C MET A 181 24.82 -16.26 -12.71
N LEU A 182 25.50 -17.21 -12.08
CA LEU A 182 26.97 -17.20 -12.03
C LEU A 182 27.58 -17.53 -13.40
N SER A 183 26.92 -18.36 -14.20
CA SER A 183 27.38 -18.73 -15.55
C SER A 183 27.34 -17.57 -16.54
N THR A 184 26.53 -16.54 -16.29
CA THR A 184 26.42 -15.36 -17.15
C THR A 184 27.52 -14.33 -16.94
N GLY A 185 28.44 -14.53 -15.99
CA GLY A 185 29.53 -13.59 -15.71
C GLY A 185 29.02 -12.22 -15.25
N LEU A 186 29.91 -11.22 -15.31
CA LEU A 186 29.58 -9.79 -15.27
C LEU A 186 29.43 -9.25 -16.70
#